data_AF-A0A3B0UP74-F1
#
_entry.id   AF-A0A3B0UP74-F1
#
_cell.length_a   1.000
_cell.length_b   1.000
_cell.length_c   1.000
_cell.angle_alpha   90.00
_cell.angle_beta   90.00
_cell.angle_gamma   90.00
#
_symmetry.space_group_name_H-M   'P 1'
#
loop_
_entity.id
_entity.type
_entity.pdbx_description
1 polymer ?
#
loop_
_entity_poly.entity_id
_entity_poly.type
_entity_poly.pdbx_seq_one_letter_code
_entity_poly.pdbx_strand_id
1 'polypeptide(L)' 'MNTILVVDDEPNYLIVISELLGEEGFETITADNGAKA' A
#
# COMPACT_ATOMS: atom_id res chain seq x y z
N MET A 1 -14.68 -0.16 -7.47
CA MET A 1 -13.25 -0.28 -7.13
C MET A 1 -12.95 0.68 -6.00
N ASN A 2 -12.42 0.16 -4.90
CA ASN A 2 -11.94 0.98 -3.79
C ASN A 2 -10.41 0.93 -3.81
N THR A 3 -9.78 2.10 -3.78
CA THR A 3 -8.33 2.24 -3.79
C THR A 3 -7.85 2.59 -2.38
N ILE A 4 -6.78 1.95 -1.92
CA ILE A 4 -6.17 2.15 -0.60
C ILE A 4 -4.76 2.72 -0.78
N LEU A 5 -4.45 3.78 -0.03
CA LEU A 5 -3.09 4.32 0.09
C LEU A 5 -2.40 3.68 1.29
N VAL A 6 -1.28 3.00 1.06
CA VAL A 6 -0.43 2.41 2.08
C VAL A 6 0.81 3.29 2.24
N VAL A 7 1.03 3.80 3.44
CA VAL A 7 2.18 4.66 3.76
C VAL A 7 2.99 4.00 4.86
N ASP A 8 4.23 3.63 4.55
CA ASP A 8 5.16 2.97 5.47
C ASP A 8 6.59 3.26 5.02
N ASP A 9 7.50 3.49 5.97
CA ASP A 9 8.91 3.79 5.70
C ASP A 9 9.76 2.53 5.45
N GLU A 10 9.21 1.33 5.68
CA GLU A 10 9.83 0.05 5.39
C GLU A 10 9.32 -0.53 4.04
N PRO A 11 10.17 -0.64 3.00
CA PRO A 11 9.76 -1.13 1.68
C PRO A 11 9.16 -2.54 1.69
N ASN A 12 9.64 -3.42 2.59
CA ASN A 12 9.11 -4.77 2.69
C ASN A 12 7.65 -4.78 3.16
N TYR A 13 7.25 -3.85 4.02
CA TYR A 13 5.87 -3.77 4.51
C TYR A 13 4.93 -3.21 3.46
N LEU A 14 5.37 -2.24 2.65
CA LEU A 14 4.59 -1.76 1.51
C LEU A 14 4.22 -2.91 0.55
N ILE A 15 5.16 -3.81 0.27
CA ILE A 15 4.93 -4.97 -0.62
C ILE A 15 3.94 -5.94 0.04
N VAL A 16 4.22 -6.39 1.26
CA VAL A 16 3.38 -7.38 1.97
C VAL A 16 1.94 -6.89 2.12
N ILE A 17 1.73 -5.63 2.50
CA ILE A 17 0.38 -5.07 2.67
C ILE A 17 -0.31 -4.93 1.31
N SER A 18 0.41 -4.51 0.26
CA SER A 18 -0.17 -4.38 -1.08
C SER A 18 -0.65 -5.72 -1.64
N GLU A 19 0.11 -6.79 -1.44
CA GLU A 19 -0.27 -8.14 -1.85
C GLU A 19 -1.52 -8.63 -1.11
N LEU A 20 -1.56 -8.50 0.22
CA LEU A 20 -2.70 -8.91 1.03
C LEU A 20 -3.98 -8.15 0.64
N LEU A 21 -3.89 -6.84 0.42
CA LEU A 21 -5.05 -6.04 0.00
C LEU A 21 -5.48 -6.35 -1.44
N GLY A 22 -4.53 -6.67 -2.32
CA GLY A 22 -4.81 -7.12 -3.67
C GLY A 22 -5.57 -8.44 -3.71
N GLU A 23 -5.23 -9.40 -2.84
CA GLU A 23 -5.96 -10.66 -2.69
C GLU A 23 -7.42 -10.46 -2.24
N GLU A 24 -7.67 -9.43 -1.44
CA GLU A 24 -9.02 -9.02 -1.01
C GLU A 24 -9.77 -8.17 -2.07
N GLY A 25 -9.15 -7.89 -3.22
CA GLY A 25 -9.77 -7.20 -4.34
C GLY A 25 -9.68 -5.67 -4.30
N PHE A 26 -8.78 -5.11 -3.48
CA PHE A 26 -8.50 -3.68 -3.47
C PHE A 26 -7.41 -3.32 -4.47
N GLU A 27 -7.46 -2.09 -4.97
CA GLU A 27 -6.32 -1.47 -5.66
C GLU A 27 -5.47 -0.73 -4.64
N THR A 28 -4.14 -0.81 -4.77
CA THR A 28 -3.22 -0.20 -3.80
C THR A 28 -2.31 0.83 -4.45
N ILE A 29 -2.10 1.95 -3.75
CA ILE A 29 -1.07 2.95 -4.03
C ILE A 29 -0.15 2.98 -2.82
N THR A 30 1.16 3.08 -3.05
CA THR A 30 2.16 3.09 -1.96
C THR A 30 2.92 4.41 -1.90
N ALA A 31 3.27 4.82 -0.69
CA ALA A 31 4.19 5.93 -0.44
C ALA A 31 5.20 5.53 0.66
N ASP A 32 6.46 5.87 0.46
CA ASP A 32 7.55 5.55 1.40
C ASP A 32 7.70 6.56 2.55
N ASN A 33 6.85 7.58 2.58
CA ASN A 33 6.74 8.55 3.67
C ASN A 33 5.48 9.42 3.48
N GLY A 34 5.09 10.12 4.54
CA GLY A 34 3.89 10.97 4.53
C GLY A 34 3.95 12.22 3.63
N ALA A 35 5.13 12.65 3.19
CA ALA A 35 5.23 13.77 2.24
C ALA A 35 5.01 13.32 0.78
N LYS A 36 5.11 12.02 0.50
CA LYS A 36 4.82 11.41 -0.81
C LYS A 36 3.46 10.70 -0.87
N ALA A 37 2.73 10.70 0.23
CA ALA A 37 1.37 10.19 0.36
C ALA A 37 0.35 11.16 -0.26
#